data_AF-A0A4Q2V6P7-F1
#
_entry.id   AF-A0A4Q2V6P7-F1
#
_cell.length_a   1.000
_cell.length_b   1.000
_cell.length_c   1.000
_cell.angle_alpha   90.00
_cell.angle_beta   90.00
_cell.angle_gamma   90.00
#
_symmetry.space_group_name_H-M   'P 1'
#
loop_
_entity.id
_entity.type
_entity.pdbx_description
1 polymer ?
#
loop_
_entity_poly.entity_id
_entity_poly.type
_entity_poly.pdbx_seq_one_letter_code
_entity_poly.pdbx_strand_id
1 'polypeptide(L)'
;MLAEALLGLVRDESGWVFGLLLTYIHCKSVTLSHAVKPGTSSPLRQKWAAQLRSIIYQLHKAGLVWEDAKPEDFLIDMNQDAWIVDFGGGYTEGWVPKLAGTMEGDQHALEKTVGFTGI
;
A
#
# COMPACT_ATOMS: atom_id res chain seq x y z
N MET A 1 0.36 -3.50 10.86
CA MET A 1 -0.84 -4.32 11.15
C MET A 1 -1.74 -4.18 9.92
N LEU A 2 -2.05 -5.26 9.19
CA LEU A 2 -2.15 -5.21 7.73
C LEU A 2 -3.39 -5.97 7.23
N ALA A 3 -4.24 -5.33 6.39
CA ALA A 3 -5.64 -5.74 6.16
C ALA A 3 -6.09 -5.81 4.69
N GLU A 4 -6.91 -6.82 4.38
CA GLU A 4 -7.77 -6.91 3.20
C GLU A 4 -9.08 -6.11 3.37
N ALA A 5 -9.61 -6.03 4.61
CA ALA A 5 -10.85 -5.32 4.93
C ALA A 5 -10.92 -4.83 6.40
N LEU A 6 -11.64 -3.73 6.62
CA LEU A 6 -12.04 -3.23 7.94
C LEU A 6 -13.20 -4.08 8.50
N LEU A 7 -12.97 -4.78 9.61
CA LEU A 7 -13.98 -5.62 10.27
C LEU A 7 -14.76 -4.85 11.35
N GLY A 8 -14.14 -3.86 11.99
CA GLY A 8 -14.81 -3.07 13.01
C GLY A 8 -13.88 -2.16 13.80
N LEU A 9 -14.42 -1.59 14.86
CA LEU A 9 -13.68 -0.75 15.80
C LEU A 9 -13.47 -1.49 17.12
N VAL A 10 -12.28 -1.38 17.69
CA VAL A 10 -11.97 -1.86 19.03
C VAL A 10 -12.34 -0.76 20.02
N ARG A 11 -13.26 -1.05 20.93
CA ARG A 11 -13.80 -0.09 21.91
C ARG A 11 -13.85 -0.69 23.31
N ASP A 12 -13.73 0.15 24.34
CA ASP A 12 -14.07 -0.26 25.70
C ASP A 12 -15.58 -0.13 25.98
N GLU A 13 -15.99 -0.48 27.19
CA GLU A 13 -17.37 -0.40 27.67
C GLU A 13 -17.90 1.04 27.74
N SER A 14 -17.02 2.04 27.81
CA SER A 14 -17.40 3.46 27.80
C SER A 14 -17.66 4.00 26.38
N GLY A 15 -17.31 3.21 25.35
CA GLY A 15 -17.41 3.59 23.94
C GLY A 15 -16.15 4.26 23.39
N TRP A 16 -15.06 4.34 24.17
CA TRP A 16 -13.81 4.92 23.71
C TRP A 16 -13.15 4.02 22.66
N VAL A 17 -12.73 4.60 21.52
CA VAL A 17 -12.13 3.85 20.41
C VAL A 17 -10.61 3.74 20.62
N PHE A 18 -10.10 2.51 20.67
CA PHE A 18 -8.68 2.22 20.79
C PHE A 18 -8.02 1.88 19.45
N GLY A 19 -8.80 1.44 18.47
CA GLY A 19 -8.26 1.11 17.16
C GLY A 19 -9.24 0.44 16.21
N LEU A 20 -8.67 -0.08 15.13
CA LEU A 20 -9.37 -0.79 14.06
C LEU A 20 -9.12 -2.29 14.19
N LEU A 21 -10.18 -3.10 14.04
CA LEU A 21 -10.06 -4.54 13.81
C LEU A 21 -10.04 -4.79 12.30
N LEU A 22 -9.02 -5.50 11.84
CA LEU A 22 -8.70 -5.70 10.45
C LEU A 22 -8.52 -7.19 10.17
N THR A 23 -8.87 -7.65 8.96
CA THR A 23 -8.48 -8.99 8.48
C THR A 23 -6.96 -9.13 8.46
N TYR A 24 -6.41 -10.34 8.63
CA TYR A 24 -4.97 -10.56 8.58
C TYR A 24 -4.49 -10.93 7.17
N ILE A 25 -3.57 -10.15 6.60
CA ILE A 25 -2.87 -10.53 5.35
C ILE A 25 -1.74 -11.52 5.67
N HIS A 26 -1.88 -12.75 5.19
CA HIS A 26 -0.83 -13.76 5.31
C HIS A 26 0.31 -13.48 4.33
N CYS A 27 1.28 -12.66 4.75
CA CYS A 27 2.39 -12.17 3.92
C CYS A 27 3.79 -12.44 4.50
N LYS A 28 3.89 -13.15 5.65
CA LYS A 28 5.17 -13.37 6.36
C LYS A 28 5.99 -12.09 6.59
N SER A 29 5.32 -10.94 6.70
CA SER A 29 5.93 -9.61 6.84
C SER A 29 6.82 -9.19 5.66
N VAL A 30 6.53 -9.67 4.45
CA VAL A 30 7.27 -9.31 3.24
C VAL A 30 6.64 -8.08 2.59
N THR A 31 7.37 -6.95 2.60
CA THR A 31 7.04 -5.76 1.82
C THR A 31 7.47 -5.92 0.36
N LEU A 32 6.96 -5.09 -0.54
CA LEU A 32 7.42 -5.02 -1.93
C LEU A 32 8.92 -4.70 -1.98
N SER A 33 9.41 -3.80 -1.12
CA SER A 33 10.86 -3.52 -1.03
C SER A 33 11.71 -4.75 -0.71
N HIS A 34 11.19 -5.69 0.08
CA HIS A 34 11.88 -6.96 0.37
C HIS A 34 11.63 -8.04 -0.68
N ALA A 35 10.50 -8.02 -1.38
CA ALA A 35 10.13 -9.01 -2.39
C ALA A 35 10.91 -8.83 -3.71
N VAL A 36 11.21 -7.59 -4.07
CA VAL A 36 11.98 -7.27 -5.28
C VAL A 36 13.48 -7.55 -5.03
N LYS A 37 13.99 -8.64 -5.62
CA LYS A 37 15.37 -9.10 -5.49
C LYS A 37 16.03 -9.35 -6.85
N PRO A 38 17.38 -9.38 -6.92
CA PRO A 38 18.07 -9.95 -8.08
C PRO A 38 17.56 -11.37 -8.34
N GLY A 39 17.01 -11.61 -9.53
CA GLY A 39 16.40 -12.90 -9.89
C GLY A 39 14.87 -12.98 -9.78
N THR A 40 14.19 -11.99 -9.20
CA THR A 40 12.72 -11.90 -9.29
C THR A 40 12.31 -11.82 -10.77
N SER A 41 11.41 -12.72 -11.19
CA SER A 41 11.04 -12.85 -12.60
C SER A 41 10.33 -11.61 -13.14
N SER A 42 10.54 -11.32 -14.44
CA SER A 42 9.89 -10.19 -15.12
C SER A 42 8.35 -10.27 -15.07
N PRO A 43 7.69 -11.43 -15.29
CA PRO A 43 6.24 -11.53 -15.17
C PRO A 43 5.73 -11.15 -13.77
N LEU A 44 6.48 -11.50 -12.72
CA LEU A 44 6.06 -11.20 -11.37
C LEU A 44 6.19 -9.71 -11.02
N ARG A 45 7.27 -9.07 -11.49
CA ARG A 45 7.41 -7.61 -11.42
C ARG A 45 6.24 -6.92 -12.13
N GLN A 46 5.91 -7.36 -13.35
CA GLN A 46 4.80 -6.80 -14.14
C GLN A 46 3.45 -6.97 -13.45
N LYS A 47 3.22 -8.13 -12.82
CA LYS A 47 2.03 -8.37 -12.00
C LYS A 47 1.92 -7.33 -10.88
N TRP A 48 2.99 -7.13 -10.12
CA TRP A 48 2.97 -6.16 -9.02
C TRP A 48 2.73 -4.74 -9.53
N ALA A 49 3.45 -4.29 -10.56
CA ALA A 49 3.22 -2.96 -11.13
C ALA A 49 1.76 -2.76 -11.60
N ALA A 50 1.15 -3.77 -12.21
CA ALA A 50 -0.26 -3.72 -12.60
C ALA A 50 -1.20 -3.64 -11.39
N GLN A 51 -0.94 -4.40 -10.33
CA GLN A 51 -1.72 -4.38 -9.09
C GLN A 51 -1.60 -3.04 -8.37
N LEU A 52 -0.40 -2.50 -8.24
CA LEU A 52 -0.16 -1.17 -7.65
C LEU A 52 -0.97 -0.10 -8.37
N ARG A 53 -0.90 -0.06 -9.71
CA ARG A 53 -1.69 0.89 -10.52
C ARG A 53 -3.18 0.69 -10.35
N SER A 54 -3.64 -0.56 -10.33
CA SER A 54 -5.05 -0.88 -10.14
C SER A 54 -5.56 -0.40 -8.77
N ILE A 55 -4.79 -0.60 -7.70
CA ILE A 55 -5.18 -0.22 -6.34
C ILE A 55 -5.36 1.31 -6.25
N ILE A 56 -4.35 2.09 -6.67
CA ILE A 56 -4.42 3.55 -6.63
C ILE A 56 -5.56 4.08 -7.50
N TYR A 57 -5.74 3.50 -8.70
CA TYR A 57 -6.88 3.85 -9.55
C TYR A 57 -8.23 3.63 -8.86
N GLN A 58 -8.43 2.51 -8.15
CA GLN A 58 -9.69 2.27 -7.43
C GLN A 58 -9.89 3.25 -6.27
N LEU A 59 -8.82 3.61 -5.54
CA LEU A 59 -8.90 4.64 -4.49
C LEU A 59 -9.32 5.99 -5.07
N HIS A 60 -8.65 6.45 -6.12
CA HIS A 60 -8.96 7.72 -6.77
C HIS A 60 -10.37 7.73 -7.34
N LYS A 61 -10.80 6.62 -7.96
CA LYS A 61 -12.18 6.46 -8.46
C LYS A 61 -13.22 6.56 -7.34
N ALA A 62 -12.88 6.15 -6.12
CA ALA A 62 -13.73 6.30 -4.93
C ALA A 62 -13.62 7.71 -4.27
N GLY A 63 -12.81 8.62 -4.83
CA GLY A 63 -12.57 9.95 -4.27
C GLY A 63 -11.62 9.95 -3.07
N LEU A 64 -10.88 8.87 -2.86
CA LEU A 64 -9.91 8.72 -1.78
C LEU A 64 -8.51 9.04 -2.27
N VAL A 65 -7.75 9.75 -1.46
CA VAL A 65 -6.32 10.00 -1.64
C VAL A 65 -5.57 9.28 -0.51
N TRP A 66 -4.44 8.66 -0.82
CA TRP A 66 -3.70 7.83 0.14
C TRP A 66 -2.50 8.54 0.78
N GLU A 67 -1.82 9.41 0.03
CA GLU A 67 -0.78 10.36 0.47
C GLU A 67 0.67 9.85 0.55
N ASP A 68 0.96 8.54 0.68
CA ASP A 68 2.35 8.03 0.82
C ASP A 68 2.60 6.66 0.15
N ALA A 69 2.40 6.53 -1.17
CA ALA A 69 2.57 5.24 -1.86
C ALA A 69 4.03 4.77 -1.99
N LYS A 70 4.68 4.27 -0.92
CA LYS A 70 6.05 3.72 -0.91
C LYS A 70 6.10 2.18 -0.92
N PRO A 71 7.19 1.55 -1.41
CA PRO A 71 7.33 0.10 -1.48
C PRO A 71 7.16 -0.62 -0.14
N GLU A 72 7.43 0.06 0.97
CA GLU A 72 7.25 -0.45 2.33
C GLU A 72 5.77 -0.64 2.70
N ASP A 73 4.89 0.14 2.06
CA ASP A 73 3.46 0.13 2.33
C ASP A 73 2.69 -0.80 1.38
N PHE A 74 3.43 -1.55 0.56
CA PHE A 74 2.90 -2.66 -0.19
C PHE A 74 3.43 -3.97 0.39
N LEU A 75 2.53 -4.91 0.67
CA LEU A 75 2.87 -6.25 1.11
C LEU A 75 2.66 -7.24 -0.02
N ILE A 76 3.47 -8.28 -0.03
CA ILE A 76 3.32 -9.40 -0.95
C ILE A 76 2.83 -10.61 -0.15
N ASP A 77 1.63 -11.08 -0.47
CA ASP A 77 1.06 -12.24 0.20
C ASP A 77 1.65 -13.57 -0.29
N MET A 78 1.17 -14.68 0.28
CA MET A 78 1.58 -16.03 -0.12
C MET A 78 1.24 -16.38 -1.58
N ASN A 79 0.27 -15.71 -2.20
CA ASN A 79 -0.12 -15.86 -3.60
C ASN A 79 0.64 -14.92 -4.54
N GLN A 80 1.61 -14.16 -4.00
CA GLN A 80 2.36 -13.14 -4.71
C GLN A 80 1.47 -11.99 -5.21
N ASP A 81 0.40 -11.68 -4.50
CA ASP A 81 -0.46 -10.53 -4.74
C ASP A 81 -0.03 -9.36 -3.86
N ALA A 82 -0.05 -8.16 -4.45
CA ALA A 82 0.28 -6.92 -3.76
C ALA A 82 -0.93 -6.37 -2.99
N TRP A 83 -0.71 -6.00 -1.73
CA TRP A 83 -1.70 -5.41 -0.84
C TRP A 83 -1.20 -4.08 -0.29
N ILE A 84 -2.07 -3.08 -0.31
CA ILE A 84 -1.81 -1.75 0.23
C ILE A 84 -2.09 -1.71 1.73
N VAL A 85 -1.25 -0.99 2.48
CA VAL A 85 -1.40 -0.79 3.93
C VAL A 85 -1.12 0.66 4.32
N ASP A 86 -1.09 0.95 5.62
CA ASP A 86 -0.71 2.26 6.15
C ASP A 86 -1.54 3.44 5.61
N PHE A 87 -2.84 3.43 5.93
CA PHE A 87 -3.75 4.56 5.68
C PHE A 87 -3.70 5.61 6.81
N GLY A 88 -2.71 5.53 7.69
CA GLY A 88 -2.59 6.40 8.88
C GLY A 88 -2.12 7.82 8.58
N GLY A 89 -1.68 8.07 7.35
CA GLY A 89 -1.07 9.34 6.95
C GLY A 89 0.35 9.48 7.50
N GLY A 90 1.16 10.24 6.78
CA GLY A 90 2.57 10.47 7.10
C GLY A 90 3.28 11.05 5.89
N TYR A 91 4.25 11.94 6.12
CA TYR A 91 5.08 12.48 5.05
C TYR A 91 6.46 11.83 5.10
N THR A 92 6.78 11.04 4.09
CA THR A 92 8.13 10.53 3.89
C THR A 92 8.92 11.49 2.99
N GLU A 93 9.93 12.17 3.56
CA GLU A 93 10.75 13.11 2.81
C GLU A 93 11.42 12.43 1.60
N GLY A 94 11.25 13.05 0.42
CA GLY A 94 11.80 12.55 -0.84
C GLY A 94 10.95 11.48 -1.52
N TRP A 95 9.84 11.03 -0.94
CA TRP A 95 8.92 10.09 -1.58
C TRP A 95 7.73 10.77 -2.27
N VAL A 96 7.17 11.79 -1.64
CA VAL A 96 6.07 12.59 -2.20
C VAL A 96 6.51 14.05 -2.31
N PRO A 97 6.25 14.75 -3.44
CA PRO A 97 6.48 16.19 -3.56
C PRO A 97 5.67 17.00 -2.54
N LYS A 98 5.69 18.34 -2.62
CA LYS A 98 4.75 19.24 -1.90
C LYS A 98 3.27 19.09 -2.36
N LEU A 99 2.88 17.89 -2.79
CA LEU A 99 1.57 17.47 -3.29
C LEU A 99 0.98 16.33 -2.44
N ALA A 100 1.52 16.05 -1.25
CA ALA A 100 0.91 15.14 -0.30
C ALA A 100 -0.56 15.54 -0.04
N GLY A 101 -1.46 14.57 0.05
CA GLY A 101 -2.90 14.86 0.13
C GLY A 101 -3.60 15.11 -1.20
N THR A 102 -2.93 14.86 -2.35
CA THR A 102 -3.55 14.99 -3.69
C THR A 102 -3.44 13.71 -4.52
N MET A 103 -4.38 13.52 -5.46
CA MET A 103 -4.33 12.41 -6.42
C MET A 103 -3.07 12.47 -7.30
N GLU A 104 -2.61 13.67 -7.63
CA GLU A 104 -1.37 13.89 -8.36
C GLU A 104 -0.14 13.46 -7.54
N GLY A 105 -0.15 13.72 -6.23
CA GLY A 105 0.86 13.23 -5.30
C GLY A 105 0.93 11.71 -5.25
N ASP A 106 -0.24 11.05 -5.14
CA ASP A 106 -0.35 9.59 -5.19
C ASP A 106 0.18 9.02 -6.51
N GLN A 107 -0.17 9.63 -7.64
CA GLN A 107 0.29 9.18 -8.95
C GLN A 107 1.81 9.30 -9.09
N HIS A 108 2.41 10.37 -8.55
CA HIS A 108 3.86 10.53 -8.54
C HIS A 108 4.55 9.46 -7.69
N ALA A 109 4.06 9.23 -6.47
CA ALA A 109 4.57 8.21 -5.58
C ALA A 109 4.42 6.80 -6.18
N LEU A 110 3.26 6.53 -6.80
CA LEU A 110 2.98 5.28 -7.51
C LEU A 110 4.01 5.01 -8.61
N GLU A 111 4.28 5.95 -9.51
CA GLU A 111 5.23 5.69 -10.61
C GLU A 111 6.66 5.48 -10.08
N LYS A 112 7.05 6.16 -9.00
CA LYS A 112 8.33 5.89 -8.32
C LYS A 112 8.39 4.47 -7.76
N THR A 113 7.31 4.02 -7.11
CA THR A 113 7.20 2.66 -6.57
C THR A 113 7.11 1.60 -7.66
N VAL A 114 6.44 1.88 -8.77
CA VAL A 114 6.45 1.00 -9.95
C VAL A 114 7.87 0.89 -10.51
N GLY A 115 8.59 2.01 -10.63
CA GLY A 115 10.00 1.99 -11.05
C GLY A 115 10.89 1.15 -10.12
N PHE A 116 10.59 1.09 -8.82
CA PHE A 116 11.27 0.21 -7.87
C PHE A 116 11.15 -1.28 -8.23
N THR A 117 10.05 -1.68 -8.88
CA THR A 117 9.88 -3.05 -9.37
C THR A 117 10.75 -3.39 -10.58
N GLY A 118 11.49 -2.43 -11.16
CA GLY A 118 12.46 -2.64 -12.23
C GLY A 118 11.84 -2.90 -13.61
N ILE A 119 10.72 -2.24 -13.90
CA ILE A 119 10.00 -2.26 -15.18
C ILE A 119 9.73 -0.84 -15.64
#